data_AF-A0A2V9HKC0-F1
#
_entry.id   AF-A0A2V9HKC0-F1
#
_cell.length_a   1.000
_cell.length_b   1.000
_cell.length_c   1.000
_cell.angle_alpha   90.00
_cell.angle_beta   90.00
_cell.angle_gamma   90.00
#
_symmetry.space_group_name_H-M   'P 1'
#
loop_
_entity.id
_entity.type
_entity.pdbx_description
1 polymer ?
#
loop_
_entity_poly.entity_id
_entity_poly.type
_entity_poly.pdbx_seq_one_letter_code
_entity_poly.pdbx_strand_id
1 'polypeptide(L)'
;MAATVAGVFLWSRTEEGGTAFDRFKFRLPVIGDTLLKFQVAQFSRTLSTLLTGGTPLVAGLQTASDAITSKLLRATVGQATQMVREGESLHAALASKGVMPEMALDMIEVGESSGALSPMLNSVAEFYEEEVNVRLSALVSLIEPILLIFMGLLVAFILISLYLPIFSFSMMGATK
;
A
#
# COMPACT_ATOMS: atom_id res chain seq x y z
N MET A 1 -27.33 3.82 -5.33
CA MET A 1 -26.20 2.91 -5.08
C MET A 1 -25.40 2.59 -6.33
N ALA A 2 -25.99 2.06 -7.41
CA ALA A 2 -25.22 1.77 -8.64
C ALA A 2 -24.66 3.03 -9.35
N ALA A 3 -25.44 4.11 -9.45
CA ALA A 3 -24.99 5.37 -10.07
C ALA A 3 -23.90 6.10 -9.27
N THR A 4 -23.94 6.00 -7.94
CA THR A 4 -22.91 6.56 -7.06
C THR A 4 -21.61 5.76 -7.14
N VAL A 5 -21.68 4.44 -7.24
CA VAL A 5 -20.51 3.57 -7.45
C VAL A 5 -19.90 3.81 -8.83
N ALA A 6 -20.71 3.91 -9.88
CA ALA A 6 -20.23 4.21 -11.24
C ALA A 6 -19.60 5.62 -11.34
N GLY A 7 -20.18 6.62 -10.67
CA GLY A 7 -19.63 7.99 -10.61
C GLY A 7 -18.29 8.05 -9.87
N VAL A 8 -18.16 7.35 -8.74
CA VAL A 8 -16.88 7.23 -8.00
C VAL A 8 -15.84 6.44 -8.82
N PHE A 9 -16.27 5.44 -9.59
CA PHE A 9 -15.39 4.66 -10.45
C PHE A 9 -14.88 5.47 -11.66
N LEU A 10 -15.74 6.27 -12.28
CA LEU A 10 -15.36 7.18 -13.37
C LEU A 10 -14.48 8.33 -12.84
N TRP A 11 -14.78 8.86 -11.65
CA TRP A 11 -13.99 9.92 -11.03
C TRP A 11 -12.60 9.43 -10.59
N SER A 12 -12.47 8.23 -10.02
CA SER A 12 -11.17 7.64 -9.65
C SER A 12 -10.25 7.36 -10.86
N ARG A 13 -10.81 7.29 -12.07
CA ARG A 13 -10.03 7.24 -13.33
C ARG A 13 -9.42 8.59 -13.74
N THR A 14 -9.97 9.73 -13.31
CA THR A 14 -9.37 11.06 -13.57
C THR A 14 -8.07 11.27 -12.79
N GLU A 15 -7.20 12.19 -13.24
CA GLU A 15 -5.92 12.47 -12.55
C GLU A 15 -6.15 13.03 -11.14
N GLU A 16 -7.13 13.92 -10.97
CA GLU A 16 -7.51 14.51 -9.69
C GLU A 16 -8.14 13.48 -8.75
N GLY A 17 -9.09 12.67 -9.25
CA GLY A 17 -9.76 11.65 -8.44
C GLY A 17 -8.85 10.53 -8.00
N GLY A 18 -7.88 10.12 -8.83
CA GLY A 18 -6.89 9.12 -8.42
C GLY A 18 -5.89 9.65 -7.39
N THR A 19 -5.51 10.92 -7.46
CA THR A 19 -4.64 11.56 -6.44
C THR A 19 -5.38 11.74 -5.10
N ALA A 20 -6.66 12.13 -5.14
CA ALA A 20 -7.52 12.21 -3.96
C ALA A 20 -7.78 10.83 -3.33
N PHE A 21 -7.96 9.80 -4.16
CA PHE A 21 -8.16 8.43 -3.72
C PHE A 21 -6.89 7.83 -3.10
N ASP A 22 -5.71 8.09 -3.68
CA ASP A 22 -4.43 7.71 -3.09
C ASP A 22 -4.23 8.39 -1.73
N ARG A 23 -4.52 9.70 -1.63
CA ARG A 23 -4.45 10.44 -0.36
C ARG A 23 -5.41 9.88 0.70
N PHE A 24 -6.60 9.43 0.29
CA PHE A 24 -7.56 8.77 1.19
C PHE A 24 -7.11 7.35 1.59
N LYS A 25 -6.62 6.55 0.64
CA LYS A 25 -6.08 5.20 0.90
C LYS A 25 -4.85 5.24 1.82
N PHE A 26 -3.93 6.19 1.60
CA PHE A 26 -2.76 6.39 2.45
C PHE A 26 -3.12 6.88 3.86
N ARG A 27 -4.34 7.39 4.07
CA ARG A 27 -4.89 7.70 5.41
C ARG A 27 -5.49 6.51 6.15
N LEU A 28 -5.66 5.35 5.50
CA LEU A 28 -6.09 4.13 6.21
C LEU A 28 -4.89 3.55 6.96
N PRO A 29 -4.95 3.47 8.31
CA PRO A 29 -3.76 3.29 9.16
C PRO A 29 -3.02 1.95 8.97
N VAL A 30 -3.63 0.96 8.33
CA VAL A 30 -3.03 -0.39 8.16
C VAL A 30 -2.69 -0.71 6.69
N ILE A 31 -3.52 -0.28 5.75
CA ILE A 31 -3.37 -0.61 4.32
C ILE A 31 -2.59 0.48 3.59
N GLY A 32 -2.78 1.74 3.97
CA GLY A 32 -2.19 2.89 3.29
C GLY A 32 -0.66 2.90 3.33
N ASP A 33 -0.11 2.84 4.53
CA ASP A 33 1.35 2.81 4.76
C ASP A 33 2.00 1.59 4.11
N THR A 34 1.39 0.41 4.22
CA THR A 34 1.90 -0.83 3.61
C THR A 34 1.93 -0.74 2.08
N LEU A 35 0.90 -0.16 1.45
CA LEU A 35 0.88 0.06 0.00
C LEU A 35 1.89 1.11 -0.46
N LEU A 36 2.14 2.14 0.33
CA LEU A 36 3.17 3.13 0.05
C LEU A 36 4.56 2.46 0.08
N LYS A 37 4.88 1.76 1.16
CA LYS A 37 6.15 1.04 1.35
C LYS A 37 6.40 0.01 0.24
N PHE A 38 5.38 -0.74 -0.15
CA PHE A 38 5.47 -1.69 -1.28
C PHE A 38 5.92 -1.00 -2.57
N GLN A 39 5.35 0.16 -2.90
CA GLN A 39 5.67 0.88 -4.13
C GLN A 39 7.04 1.55 -4.07
N VAL A 40 7.45 2.04 -2.88
CA VAL A 40 8.81 2.53 -2.66
C VAL A 40 9.81 1.40 -2.83
N ALA A 41 9.52 0.20 -2.32
CA ALA A 41 10.36 -0.97 -2.52
C ALA A 41 10.52 -1.32 -4.01
N GLN A 42 9.41 -1.36 -4.75
CA GLN A 42 9.41 -1.64 -6.19
C GLN A 42 10.18 -0.58 -6.98
N PHE A 43 9.95 0.70 -6.69
CA PHE A 43 10.70 1.82 -7.27
C PHE A 43 12.21 1.68 -7.03
N SER A 44 12.61 1.48 -5.76
CA SER A 44 14.02 1.36 -5.37
C SER A 44 14.68 0.13 -5.99
N ARG A 45 13.98 -1.00 -6.07
CA ARG A 45 14.44 -2.23 -6.73
C ARG A 45 14.72 -2.00 -8.21
N THR A 46 13.76 -1.41 -8.92
CA THR A 46 13.90 -1.12 -10.35
C THR A 46 15.02 -0.12 -10.59
N LEU A 47 15.09 0.96 -9.81
CA LEU A 47 16.13 1.97 -9.97
C LEU A 47 17.52 1.40 -9.67
N SER A 48 17.68 0.64 -8.58
CA SER A 48 18.94 -0.03 -8.24
C SER A 48 19.42 -0.96 -9.35
N THR A 49 18.51 -1.75 -9.93
CA THR A 49 18.83 -2.66 -11.04
C THR A 49 19.33 -1.90 -12.27
N LEU A 50 18.64 -0.81 -12.63
CA LEU A 50 19.00 0.02 -13.78
C LEU A 50 20.36 0.70 -13.58
N LEU A 51 20.60 1.28 -12.40
CA LEU A 51 21.86 1.94 -12.06
C LEU A 51 23.03 0.95 -11.99
N THR A 52 22.81 -0.25 -11.45
CA THR A 52 23.81 -1.33 -11.44
C THR A 52 24.14 -1.77 -12.87
N GLY A 53 23.16 -1.76 -13.77
CA GLY A 53 23.36 -1.98 -15.21
C GLY A 53 24.03 -0.83 -15.96
N GLY A 54 24.43 0.25 -15.26
CA GLY A 54 25.08 1.42 -15.85
C GLY A 54 24.14 2.42 -16.51
N THR A 55 22.82 2.30 -16.29
CA THR A 55 21.85 3.27 -16.81
C THR A 55 22.06 4.63 -16.13
N PRO A 56 22.11 5.75 -16.89
CA PRO A 56 22.19 7.08 -16.29
C PRO A 56 21.03 7.38 -15.34
N LEU A 57 21.29 8.06 -14.22
CA LEU A 57 20.31 8.27 -13.14
C LEU A 57 18.97 8.84 -13.61
N VAL A 58 18.98 9.91 -14.41
CA VAL A 58 17.75 10.54 -14.91
C VAL A 58 16.92 9.59 -15.77
N ALA A 59 17.56 8.78 -16.63
CA ALA A 59 16.87 7.77 -17.44
C ALA A 59 16.35 6.61 -16.58
N GLY A 60 17.13 6.22 -15.56
CA GLY A 60 16.74 5.23 -14.56
C GLY A 60 15.51 5.67 -13.78
N LEU A 61 15.47 6.91 -13.31
CA LEU A 61 14.34 7.50 -12.58
C LEU A 61 13.07 7.54 -13.44
N GLN A 62 13.18 7.95 -14.70
CA GLN A 62 12.06 7.94 -15.64
C GLN A 62 11.47 6.54 -15.77
N THR A 63 12.32 5.53 -15.97
CA THR A 63 11.89 4.12 -16.12
C THR A 63 11.35 3.53 -14.81
N ALA A 64 12.00 3.82 -13.69
CA ALA A 64 11.57 3.34 -12.38
C ALA A 64 10.24 3.98 -11.95
N SER A 65 9.95 5.21 -12.39
CA SER A 65 8.66 5.84 -12.17
C SER A 65 7.51 5.06 -12.82
N ASP A 66 7.79 4.32 -13.91
CA ASP A 66 6.81 3.50 -14.60
C ASP A 66 6.38 2.24 -13.84
N ALA A 67 7.21 1.78 -12.90
CA ALA A 67 6.83 0.69 -12.01
C ALA A 67 5.83 1.13 -10.92
N ILE A 68 5.69 2.43 -10.65
CA ILE A 68 4.88 2.94 -9.54
C ILE A 68 3.39 2.96 -9.89
N THR A 69 2.56 2.25 -9.12
CA THR A 69 1.11 2.19 -9.41
C THR A 69 0.34 3.43 -8.92
N SER A 70 0.79 4.06 -7.84
CA SER A 70 0.19 5.25 -7.22
C SER A 70 0.47 6.47 -8.06
N LYS A 71 -0.60 7.20 -8.38
CA LYS A 71 -0.49 8.46 -9.13
C LYS A 71 0.24 9.51 -8.31
N LEU A 72 0.01 9.56 -6.99
CA LEU A 72 0.67 10.52 -6.10
C LEU A 72 2.20 10.28 -6.04
N LEU A 73 2.63 9.03 -5.80
CA LEU A 73 4.04 8.71 -5.70
C LEU A 73 4.73 8.85 -7.08
N ARG A 74 4.07 8.40 -8.16
CA ARG A 74 4.56 8.58 -9.53
C ARG A 74 4.76 10.04 -9.90
N ALA A 75 3.79 10.91 -9.59
CA ALA A 75 3.91 12.35 -9.84
C ALA A 75 5.05 12.98 -9.01
N THR A 76 5.24 12.49 -7.77
CA THR A 76 6.34 12.93 -6.90
C THR A 76 7.70 12.56 -7.49
N VAL A 77 7.87 11.30 -7.91
CA VAL A 77 9.11 10.83 -8.56
C VAL A 77 9.33 11.52 -9.91
N GLY A 78 8.28 11.78 -10.68
CA GLY A 78 8.37 12.53 -11.94
C GLY A 78 8.87 13.95 -11.73
N GLN A 79 8.35 14.66 -10.71
CA GLN A 79 8.85 15.99 -10.34
C GLN A 79 10.28 15.93 -9.81
N ALA A 80 10.61 14.92 -9.01
CA ALA A 80 11.97 14.69 -8.53
C ALA A 80 12.95 14.46 -9.69
N THR A 81 12.54 13.73 -10.71
CA THR A 81 13.35 13.48 -11.92
C THR A 81 13.68 14.78 -12.65
N GLN A 82 12.73 15.72 -12.71
CA GLN A 82 12.95 17.04 -13.31
C GLN A 82 13.92 17.89 -12.48
N MET A 83 13.76 17.92 -11.16
CA MET A 83 14.69 18.64 -10.27
C MET A 83 16.12 18.08 -10.35
N VAL A 84 16.27 16.76 -10.38
CA VAL A 84 17.59 16.12 -10.56
C VAL A 84 18.21 16.47 -11.92
N ARG A 85 17.40 16.57 -12.97
CA ARG A 85 17.87 17.04 -14.29
C ARG A 85 18.35 18.49 -14.25
N GLU A 86 17.77 19.32 -13.40
CA GLU A 86 18.15 20.72 -13.17
C GLU A 86 19.38 20.87 -12.24
N GLY A 87 19.85 19.77 -11.63
CA GLY A 87 21.06 19.72 -10.83
C GLY A 87 20.83 19.64 -9.32
N GLU A 88 19.57 19.52 -8.87
CA GLU A 88 19.25 19.22 -7.47
C GLU A 88 19.69 17.80 -7.08
N SER A 89 19.97 17.60 -5.79
CA SER A 89 20.26 16.26 -5.28
C SER A 89 19.02 15.37 -5.32
N LEU A 90 19.20 14.07 -5.53
CA LEU A 90 18.11 13.10 -5.54
C LEU A 90 17.38 13.07 -4.20
N HIS A 91 18.12 13.15 -3.10
CA HIS A 91 17.53 13.24 -1.76
C HIS A 91 16.59 14.45 -1.65
N ALA A 92 17.06 15.66 -1.96
CA ALA A 92 16.26 16.88 -1.84
C ALA A 92 15.03 16.84 -2.76
N ALA A 93 15.23 16.33 -3.98
CA ALA A 93 14.19 16.19 -4.97
C ALA A 93 13.04 15.28 -4.49
N LEU A 94 13.37 14.13 -3.89
CA LEU A 94 12.37 13.20 -3.34
C LEU A 94 11.76 13.66 -2.01
N ALA A 95 12.52 14.39 -1.20
CA ALA A 95 12.05 14.94 0.09
C ALA A 95 11.00 16.07 -0.10
N SER A 96 11.03 16.78 -1.22
CA SER A 96 10.21 17.97 -1.51
C SER A 96 8.71 17.86 -1.21
N LYS A 97 8.12 16.66 -1.35
CA LYS A 97 6.67 16.43 -1.20
C LYS A 97 6.29 15.65 0.05
N GLY A 98 7.27 15.17 0.83
CA GLY A 98 7.04 14.40 2.07
C GLY A 98 6.24 13.11 1.88
N VAL A 99 6.27 12.50 0.69
CA VAL A 99 5.58 11.22 0.40
C VAL A 99 6.50 10.04 0.63
N MET A 100 7.80 10.20 0.41
CA MET A 100 8.78 9.14 0.68
C MET A 100 8.95 8.94 2.19
N PRO A 101 9.01 7.69 2.68
CA PRO A 101 9.37 7.41 4.07
C PRO A 101 10.78 7.91 4.41
N GLU A 102 10.99 8.39 5.64
CA GLU A 102 12.25 8.99 6.10
C GLU A 102 13.46 8.08 5.89
N MET A 103 13.39 6.82 6.30
CA MET A 103 14.50 5.88 6.11
C MET A 103 14.90 5.73 4.63
N ALA A 104 13.94 5.79 3.69
CA ALA A 104 14.26 5.75 2.26
C ALA A 104 15.09 6.98 1.85
N LEU A 105 14.72 8.16 2.35
CA LEU A 105 15.42 9.42 2.08
C LEU A 105 16.84 9.41 2.66
N ASP A 106 17.01 8.90 3.87
CA ASP A 106 18.30 8.83 4.56
C ASP A 106 19.27 7.90 3.82
N MET A 107 18.80 6.71 3.41
CA MET A 107 19.64 5.79 2.64
C MET A 107 20.01 6.34 1.27
N ILE A 108 19.11 7.08 0.63
CA ILE A 108 19.39 7.76 -0.64
C ILE A 108 20.43 8.87 -0.43
N GLU A 109 20.33 9.66 0.63
CA GLU A 109 21.32 10.69 0.96
C GLU A 109 22.71 10.10 1.19
N VAL A 110 22.80 9.01 1.97
CA VAL A 110 24.04 8.27 2.19
C VAL A 110 24.59 7.72 0.88
N GLY A 111 23.72 7.15 0.03
CA GLY A 111 24.11 6.59 -1.26
C GLY A 111 24.60 7.66 -2.25
N GLU A 112 23.96 8.82 -2.25
CA GLU A 112 24.32 9.95 -3.12
C GLU A 112 25.65 10.59 -2.69
N SER A 113 25.83 10.84 -1.39
CA SER A 113 27.06 11.44 -0.84
C SER A 113 28.29 10.51 -0.92
N SER A 114 28.09 9.19 -0.85
CA SER A 114 29.17 8.20 -0.93
C SER A 114 29.41 7.65 -2.34
N GLY A 115 28.57 8.02 -3.32
CA GLY A 115 28.59 7.42 -4.66
C GLY A 115 28.10 5.97 -4.71
N ALA A 116 27.54 5.45 -3.62
CA ALA A 116 27.02 4.10 -3.47
C ALA A 116 25.49 4.04 -3.59
N LEU A 117 24.90 4.78 -4.54
CA LEU A 117 23.45 4.91 -4.68
C LEU A 117 22.77 3.57 -5.01
N SER A 118 23.32 2.78 -5.94
CA SER A 118 22.76 1.48 -6.33
C SER A 118 22.61 0.49 -5.16
N PRO A 119 23.66 0.21 -4.35
CA PRO A 119 23.52 -0.68 -3.22
C PRO A 119 22.62 -0.10 -2.11
N MET A 120 22.61 1.21 -1.88
CA MET A 120 21.68 1.80 -0.89
C MET A 120 20.22 1.66 -1.31
N LEU A 121 19.90 1.89 -2.59
CA LEU A 121 18.56 1.63 -3.12
C LEU A 121 18.17 0.15 -3.04
N ASN A 122 19.14 -0.76 -3.23
CA ASN A 122 18.91 -2.19 -3.05
C ASN A 122 18.50 -2.52 -1.61
N SER A 123 19.21 -1.94 -0.63
CA SER A 123 18.88 -2.12 0.79
C SER A 123 17.53 -1.50 1.16
N VAL A 124 17.17 -0.34 0.59
CA VAL A 124 15.82 0.23 0.74
C VAL A 124 14.75 -0.73 0.22
N ALA A 125 14.99 -1.34 -0.95
CA ALA A 125 14.07 -2.31 -1.53
C ALA A 125 13.91 -3.55 -0.65
N GLU A 126 15.00 -4.16 -0.23
CA GLU A 126 14.99 -5.35 0.63
C GLU A 126 14.27 -5.10 1.96
N PHE A 127 14.56 -3.97 2.61
CA PHE A 127 13.92 -3.61 3.87
C PHE A 127 12.40 -3.46 3.72
N TYR A 128 11.92 -2.71 2.73
CA TYR A 128 10.48 -2.49 2.59
C TYR A 128 9.76 -3.72 2.01
N GLU A 129 10.41 -4.53 1.18
CA GLU A 129 9.88 -5.84 0.78
C GLU A 129 9.66 -6.73 2.00
N GLU A 130 10.64 -6.81 2.90
CA GLU A 130 10.53 -7.57 4.15
C GLU A 130 9.43 -7.01 5.06
N GLU A 131 9.39 -5.70 5.28
CA GLU A 131 8.37 -5.07 6.13
C GLU A 131 6.95 -5.30 5.59
N VAL A 132 6.77 -5.18 4.27
CA VAL A 132 5.49 -5.46 3.61
C VAL A 132 5.12 -6.93 3.76
N ASN A 133 6.04 -7.86 3.57
CA ASN A 133 5.79 -9.29 3.73
C ASN A 133 5.39 -9.67 5.15
N VAL A 134 6.05 -9.09 6.17
CA VAL A 134 5.69 -9.29 7.58
C VAL A 134 4.26 -8.80 7.85
N ARG A 135 3.92 -7.60 7.37
CA ARG A 135 2.58 -7.04 7.55
C ARG A 135 1.51 -7.83 6.81
N LEU A 136 1.76 -8.25 5.58
CA LEU A 136 0.85 -9.10 4.82
C LEU A 136 0.62 -10.44 5.53
N SER A 137 1.67 -11.05 6.07
CA SER A 137 1.56 -12.30 6.83
C SER A 137 0.70 -12.14 8.08
N ALA A 138 0.87 -11.02 8.81
CA ALA A 138 0.03 -10.69 9.96
C ALA A 138 -1.44 -10.44 9.58
N LEU A 139 -1.71 -9.85 8.42
CA LEU A 139 -3.09 -9.69 7.93
C LEU A 139 -3.72 -11.02 7.55
N VAL A 140 -2.95 -11.91 6.91
CA VAL A 140 -3.42 -13.25 6.54
C VAL A 140 -3.69 -14.10 7.79
N SER A 141 -2.89 -13.99 8.85
CA SER A 141 -3.13 -14.76 10.09
C SER A 141 -4.41 -14.36 10.82
N LEU A 142 -4.94 -13.15 10.61
CA LEU A 142 -6.24 -12.71 11.16
C LEU A 142 -7.44 -13.38 10.48
N ILE A 143 -7.27 -13.99 9.30
CA ILE A 143 -8.35 -14.67 8.60
C ILE A 143 -8.88 -15.85 9.43
N GLU A 144 -8.00 -16.60 10.09
CA GLU A 144 -8.39 -17.77 10.90
C GLU A 144 -9.31 -17.38 12.08
N PRO A 145 -8.97 -16.42 12.95
CA PRO A 145 -9.87 -15.93 14.00
C PRO A 145 -11.24 -15.46 13.47
N ILE A 146 -11.24 -14.74 12.35
CA ILE A 146 -12.48 -14.23 11.73
C ILE A 146 -13.38 -15.40 11.28
N LEU A 147 -12.79 -16.42 10.65
CA LEU A 147 -13.53 -17.61 10.23
C LEU A 147 -14.12 -18.37 11.41
N LEU A 148 -13.39 -18.50 12.52
CA LEU A 148 -13.88 -19.16 13.73
C LEU A 148 -15.06 -18.39 14.36
N ILE A 149 -14.97 -17.06 14.46
CA ILE A 149 -16.06 -16.22 14.97
C ILE A 149 -17.29 -16.36 14.06
N PHE A 150 -17.10 -16.28 12.75
CA PHE A 150 -18.18 -16.43 11.78
C PHE A 150 -18.85 -17.81 11.88
N MET A 151 -18.06 -18.88 11.99
CA MET A 151 -18.56 -20.24 12.17
C MET A 151 -19.35 -20.37 13.47
N GLY A 152 -18.85 -19.81 14.57
CA GLY A 152 -19.52 -19.82 15.87
C GLY A 152 -20.87 -19.11 15.83
N LEU A 153 -20.94 -17.93 15.21
CA LEU A 153 -22.19 -17.19 15.03
C LEU A 153 -23.19 -17.96 14.16
N LEU A 154 -22.71 -18.59 13.09
CA LEU A 154 -23.54 -19.38 12.19
C LEU A 154 -24.14 -20.59 12.91
N VAL A 155 -23.34 -21.33 13.69
CA VAL A 155 -23.83 -22.47 14.49
C VAL A 155 -24.82 -22.00 15.56
N ALA A 156 -24.51 -20.93 16.29
CA ALA A 156 -25.41 -20.38 17.31
C ALA A 156 -26.75 -19.92 16.70
N PHE A 157 -26.72 -19.27 15.53
CA PHE A 157 -27.91 -18.87 14.79
C PHE A 157 -28.79 -20.06 14.40
N ILE A 158 -28.18 -21.15 13.91
CA ILE A 158 -28.90 -22.38 13.56
C ILE A 158 -29.54 -22.99 14.82
N LEU A 159 -28.80 -23.11 15.92
CA LEU A 159 -29.33 -23.65 17.17
C LEU A 159 -30.52 -22.83 17.69
N ILE A 160 -30.39 -21.52 17.78
CA ILE A 160 -31.49 -20.65 18.22
C ILE A 160 -32.72 -20.82 17.32
N SER A 161 -32.51 -20.83 16.00
CA SER A 161 -33.60 -20.98 15.02
C SER A 161 -34.33 -22.31 15.14
N LEU A 162 -33.62 -23.40 15.47
CA LEU A 162 -34.22 -24.73 15.61
C LEU A 162 -34.87 -24.94 16.99
N TYR A 163 -34.27 -24.42 18.08
CA TYR A 163 -34.74 -24.67 19.44
C TYR A 163 -35.85 -23.72 19.91
N LEU A 164 -35.85 -22.44 19.49
CA LEU A 164 -36.89 -21.47 19.89
C LEU A 164 -38.32 -21.98 19.61
N PRO A 165 -38.64 -22.51 18.40
CA PRO A 165 -39.96 -23.05 18.11
C PRO A 165 -40.35 -24.18 19.05
N ILE A 166 -39.43 -25.09 19.36
CA ILE A 166 -39.68 -26.23 20.26
C ILE A 166 -40.09 -25.74 21.65
N PHE A 167 -39.38 -24.75 22.21
CA PHE A 167 -39.74 -24.15 23.49
C PHE A 167 -41.10 -23.44 23.45
N SER A 168 -41.43 -22.79 22.34
CA SER A 168 -42.74 -22.14 22.20
C SER A 168 -43.89 -23.15 22.13
N PHE A 169 -43.70 -24.28 21.43
CA PHE A 169 -44.72 -25.33 21.33
C PHE A 169 -44.90 -26.07 22.67
N SER A 170 -43.83 -26.33 23.42
CA SER A 170 -43.93 -27.04 24.70
C SER A 170 -44.64 -26.22 25.78
N MET A 171 -44.39 -24.90 25.87
CA MET A 171 -45.11 -24.03 26.81
C MET A 171 -46.59 -23.84 26.43
N MET A 172 -46.91 -23.82 25.13
CA MET A 172 -48.30 -23.75 24.68
C MET A 172 -49.10 -25.03 24.99
N GLY A 173 -48.42 -26.17 25.18
CA GLY A 173 -49.03 -27.42 25.64
C GLY A 173 -49.24 -27.51 27.17
N ALA A 174 -48.53 -26.70 27.96
CA ALA A 174 -48.59 -26.75 29.43
C ALA A 174 -49.64 -25.81 30.07
N THR A 175 -50.35 -25.01 29.25
CA THR A 175 -51.34 -24.01 29.70
C THR A 175 -52.80 -24.41 29.42
N LYS A 176 -53.06 -25.69 29.13
CA LYS A 176 -54.41 -26.28 29.08
C LYS A 176 -54.60 -27.35 30.14
#